data_AF-A0A3C0X0B8-F1
#
_entry.id   AF-A0A3C0X0B8-F1
#
_cell.length_a   1.000
_cell.length_b   1.000
_cell.length_c   1.000
_cell.angle_alpha   90.00
_cell.angle_beta   90.00
_cell.angle_gamma   90.00
#
_symmetry.space_group_name_H-M   'P 1'
#
loop_
_entity.id
_entity.type
_entity.pdbx_description
1 polymer ?
#
loop_
_entity_poly.entity_id
_entity_poly.type
_entity_poly.pdbx_seq_one_letter_code
_entity_poly.pdbx_strand_id
1 'polypeptide(L)'
;ATDLRLISSALKMISDMERIGDQAYDIAEIAKFIKNSNVKSRVHIKEMAAAAIKMVTDSVDSFVKKDIELARAVMDYDDKVDNLFNCIKDELVQLISEDRANGEFCIDLLMIAKYLERIGDHAVNIAEWVEYSITGTHR
;
A
#
# COMPACT_ATOMS: atom_id res chain seq x y z
N ALA A 1 -24.07 -18.78 12.20
CA ALA A 1 -23.04 -17.78 12.60
C ALA A 1 -22.26 -17.20 11.41
N THR A 2 -22.25 -17.86 10.24
CA THR A 2 -21.54 -17.42 9.03
C THR A 2 -21.97 -16.04 8.51
N ASP A 3 -23.28 -15.75 8.47
CA ASP A 3 -23.78 -14.47 7.93
C ASP A 3 -23.35 -13.27 8.78
N LEU A 4 -23.32 -13.42 10.11
CA LEU A 4 -22.87 -12.36 11.02
C LEU A 4 -21.37 -12.08 10.84
N ARG A 5 -20.54 -13.12 10.64
CA ARG A 5 -19.11 -12.95 10.34
C ARG A 5 -18.90 -12.25 9.01
N LEU A 6 -19.65 -12.62 7.97
CA LEU A 6 -19.55 -11.98 6.67
C LEU A 6 -19.89 -10.49 6.75
N ILE A 7 -21.02 -10.15 7.39
CA ILE A 7 -21.45 -8.75 7.56
C ILE A 7 -20.44 -7.96 8.39
N SER A 8 -19.98 -8.51 9.52
CA SER A 8 -19.01 -7.81 10.38
C SER A 8 -17.66 -7.60 9.70
N SER A 9 -17.17 -8.59 8.94
CA SER A 9 -15.93 -8.47 8.17
C SER A 9 -16.07 -7.39 7.09
N ALA A 10 -17.18 -7.37 6.35
CA ALA A 10 -17.45 -6.34 5.35
C ALA A 10 -17.47 -4.92 5.94
N LEU A 11 -18.10 -4.74 7.12
CA LEU A 11 -18.12 -3.46 7.82
C LEU A 11 -16.72 -2.99 8.24
N LYS A 12 -15.85 -3.92 8.64
CA LYS A 12 -14.45 -3.61 8.99
C LYS A 12 -13.64 -3.24 7.76
N MET A 13 -13.74 -4.02 6.68
CA MET A 13 -13.06 -3.75 5.41
C MET A 13 -13.40 -2.38 4.82
N ILE A 14 -14.64 -1.89 4.99
CA ILE A 14 -15.03 -0.54 4.54
C ILE A 14 -14.16 0.54 5.17
N SER A 15 -13.79 0.39 6.44
CA SER A 15 -12.91 1.34 7.12
C SER A 15 -11.51 1.31 6.52
N ASP A 16 -10.95 0.13 6.24
CA ASP A 16 -9.64 0.03 5.58
C ASP A 16 -9.65 0.59 4.15
N MET A 17 -10.75 0.39 3.41
CA MET A 17 -10.92 0.99 2.08
C MET A 17 -10.98 2.52 2.12
N GLU A 18 -11.62 3.10 3.13
CA GLU A 18 -11.64 4.56 3.33
C GLU A 18 -10.22 5.08 3.62
N ARG A 19 -9.46 4.39 4.47
CA ARG A 19 -8.06 4.74 4.74
C ARG A 19 -7.17 4.67 3.50
N ILE A 20 -7.36 3.68 2.63
CA ILE A 20 -6.68 3.61 1.34
C ILE A 20 -7.01 4.85 0.49
N GLY A 21 -8.27 5.26 0.48
CA GLY A 21 -8.73 6.48 -0.19
C GLY A 21 -8.03 7.74 0.34
N ASP A 22 -7.93 7.88 1.66
CA ASP A 22 -7.21 8.99 2.31
C ASP A 22 -5.73 9.03 1.90
N GLN A 23 -5.04 7.88 1.95
CA GLN A 23 -3.63 7.81 1.56
C GLN A 23 -3.45 8.16 0.07
N ALA A 24 -4.35 7.69 -0.79
CA ALA A 24 -4.34 8.01 -2.22
C ALA A 24 -4.58 9.51 -2.48
N TYR A 25 -5.45 10.14 -1.69
CA TYR A 25 -5.67 11.59 -1.72
C TYR A 25 -4.40 12.37 -1.33
N ASP A 26 -3.73 11.98 -0.24
CA ASP A 26 -2.49 12.63 0.20
C ASP A 26 -1.38 12.51 -0.86
N ILE A 27 -1.24 11.34 -1.50
CA ILE A 27 -0.33 11.14 -2.64
C ILE A 27 -0.66 12.12 -3.78
N ALA A 28 -1.95 12.26 -4.12
CA ALA A 28 -2.38 13.13 -5.20
C ALA A 28 -2.12 14.61 -4.90
N GLU A 29 -2.24 15.04 -3.64
CA GLU A 29 -1.89 16.40 -3.22
C GLU A 29 -0.38 16.67 -3.36
N ILE A 30 0.48 15.76 -2.89
CA ILE A 30 1.93 15.91 -2.99
C ILE A 30 2.39 15.88 -4.46
N ALA A 31 1.83 14.97 -5.27
CA ALA A 31 2.24 14.77 -6.66
C ALA A 31 2.11 16.04 -7.53
N LYS A 32 1.22 16.99 -7.16
CA LYS A 32 1.06 18.28 -7.86
C LYS A 32 2.31 19.17 -7.78
N PHE A 33 3.09 19.07 -6.71
CA PHE A 33 4.25 19.90 -6.46
C PHE A 33 5.54 19.31 -7.04
N ILE A 34 5.50 18.02 -7.39
CA ILE A 34 6.62 17.27 -7.93
C ILE A 34 6.86 17.60 -9.42
N LYS A 35 7.72 18.58 -9.66
CA LYS A 35 8.19 18.98 -11.01
C LYS A 35 8.93 17.83 -11.71
N ASN A 36 8.96 17.86 -13.05
CA ASN A 36 9.72 16.89 -13.85
C ASN A 36 11.23 17.07 -13.63
N SER A 37 11.75 16.40 -12.60
CA SER A 37 13.17 16.24 -12.36
C SER A 37 13.62 14.90 -12.96
N ASN A 38 14.84 14.86 -13.49
CA ASN A 38 15.48 13.61 -13.93
C ASN A 38 15.65 12.59 -12.78
N VAL A 39 15.43 13.02 -11.54
CA VAL A 39 15.47 12.21 -10.32
C VAL A 39 14.35 11.18 -10.26
N LYS A 40 13.16 11.46 -10.86
CA LYS A 40 12.03 10.51 -10.91
C LYS A 40 12.37 9.17 -11.58
N SER A 41 13.36 9.14 -12.46
CA SER A 41 13.78 7.93 -13.17
C SER A 41 14.78 7.07 -12.39
N ARG A 42 15.27 7.56 -11.24
CA ARG A 42 16.29 6.88 -10.42
C ARG A 42 15.74 6.13 -9.23
N VAL A 43 14.42 6.23 -8.97
CA VAL A 43 13.78 5.67 -7.79
C VAL A 43 12.72 4.64 -8.15
N HIS A 44 12.59 3.59 -7.35
CA HIS A 44 11.65 2.48 -7.59
C HIS A 44 10.18 2.81 -7.22
N ILE A 45 9.82 4.09 -7.16
CA ILE A 45 8.48 4.54 -6.70
C ILE A 45 7.34 4.01 -7.58
N LYS A 46 7.57 3.86 -8.89
CA LYS A 46 6.56 3.31 -9.82
C LYS A 46 6.30 1.83 -9.58
N GLU A 47 7.34 1.09 -9.23
CA GLU A 47 7.23 -0.34 -8.93
C GLU A 47 6.50 -0.55 -7.62
N MET A 48 6.79 0.27 -6.61
CA MET A 48 6.07 0.27 -5.34
C MET A 48 4.59 0.61 -5.53
N ALA A 49 4.28 1.63 -6.35
CA ALA A 49 2.90 1.98 -6.67
C ALA A 49 2.15 0.83 -7.35
N ALA A 50 2.77 0.17 -8.33
CA ALA A 50 2.18 -0.99 -8.98
C ALA A 50 1.97 -2.17 -8.01
N ALA A 51 2.90 -2.40 -7.08
CA ALA A 51 2.78 -3.42 -6.05
C ALA A 51 1.62 -3.14 -5.09
N ALA A 52 1.51 -1.92 -4.57
CA ALA A 52 0.40 -1.53 -3.69
C ALA A 52 -0.97 -1.63 -4.39
N ILE A 53 -1.07 -1.16 -5.65
CA ILE A 53 -2.30 -1.29 -6.46
C ILE A 53 -2.70 -2.76 -6.63
N LYS A 54 -1.72 -3.64 -6.84
CA LYS A 54 -1.97 -5.08 -6.95
C LYS A 54 -2.55 -5.64 -5.66
N MET A 55 -1.97 -5.31 -4.50
CA MET A 55 -2.46 -5.77 -3.20
C MET A 55 -3.90 -5.35 -2.93
N VAL A 56 -4.24 -4.09 -3.20
CA VAL A 56 -5.62 -3.59 -3.05
C VAL A 56 -6.59 -4.32 -3.98
N THR A 57 -6.19 -4.53 -5.23
CA THR A 57 -7.02 -5.23 -6.22
C THR A 57 -7.29 -6.67 -5.77
N ASP A 58 -6.23 -7.39 -5.41
CA ASP A 58 -6.31 -8.79 -5.02
C ASP A 58 -7.03 -8.98 -3.69
N SER A 59 -6.87 -8.07 -2.72
CA SER A 59 -7.55 -8.17 -1.43
C SER A 59 -9.06 -8.04 -1.58
N VAL A 60 -9.52 -7.11 -2.41
CA VAL A 60 -10.95 -6.96 -2.74
C VAL A 60 -11.46 -8.15 -3.56
N ASP A 61 -10.69 -8.61 -4.55
CA ASP A 61 -11.04 -9.78 -5.35
C ASP A 61 -11.17 -11.05 -4.50
N SER A 62 -10.30 -11.22 -3.50
CA SER A 62 -10.31 -12.36 -2.59
C SER A 62 -11.62 -12.41 -1.79
N PHE A 63 -12.15 -11.26 -1.38
CA PHE A 63 -13.44 -11.17 -0.71
C PHE A 63 -14.62 -11.55 -1.63
N VAL A 64 -14.66 -10.96 -2.82
CA VAL A 64 -15.75 -11.18 -3.80
C VAL A 64 -15.82 -12.66 -4.21
N LYS A 65 -14.66 -13.28 -4.43
CA LYS A 65 -14.53 -14.68 -4.85
C LYS A 65 -14.55 -15.67 -3.69
N LYS A 66 -14.48 -15.20 -2.44
CA LYS A 66 -14.26 -16.01 -1.22
C LYS A 66 -13.01 -16.89 -1.35
N ASP A 67 -11.94 -16.31 -1.90
CA ASP A 67 -10.69 -16.98 -2.20
C ASP A 67 -9.68 -16.73 -1.07
N ILE A 68 -9.58 -17.69 -0.15
CA ILE A 68 -8.66 -17.62 0.99
C ILE A 68 -7.19 -17.68 0.57
N GLU A 69 -6.88 -18.38 -0.53
CA GLU A 69 -5.51 -18.53 -0.99
C GLU A 69 -5.03 -17.22 -1.63
N LEU A 70 -5.90 -16.51 -2.34
CA LEU A 70 -5.61 -15.16 -2.81
C LEU A 70 -5.43 -14.18 -1.64
N ALA A 71 -6.25 -14.26 -0.60
CA ALA A 71 -6.09 -13.41 0.59
C ALA A 71 -4.72 -13.63 1.25
N ARG A 72 -4.31 -14.90 1.43
CA ARG A 72 -2.97 -15.22 1.96
C ARG A 72 -1.84 -14.74 1.06
N ALA A 73 -2.00 -14.87 -0.24
CA ALA A 73 -1.03 -14.34 -1.19
C ALA A 73 -0.89 -12.81 -1.11
N VAL A 74 -1.94 -12.06 -0.73
CA VAL A 74 -1.82 -10.62 -0.46
C VAL A 74 -0.98 -10.37 0.78
N MET A 75 -1.24 -11.09 1.88
CA MET A 75 -0.48 -10.96 3.12
C MET A 75 1.02 -11.24 2.89
N ASP A 76 1.34 -12.30 2.15
CA ASP A 76 2.74 -12.64 1.82
C ASP A 76 3.38 -11.64 0.84
N TYR A 77 2.59 -10.96 0.01
CA TYR A 77 3.11 -10.01 -0.99
C TYR A 77 3.47 -8.64 -0.38
N ASP A 78 3.03 -8.36 0.84
CA ASP A 78 3.36 -7.14 1.58
C ASP A 78 4.87 -6.95 1.78
N ASP A 79 5.59 -8.05 2.02
CA ASP A 79 7.06 -8.08 2.08
C ASP A 79 7.71 -7.38 0.88
N LYS A 80 7.10 -7.43 -0.31
CA LYS A 80 7.61 -6.75 -1.50
C LYS A 80 7.46 -5.23 -1.39
N VAL A 81 6.34 -4.74 -0.87
CA VAL A 81 6.10 -3.30 -0.68
C VAL A 81 7.06 -2.76 0.39
N ASP A 82 7.25 -3.48 1.49
CA ASP A 82 8.20 -3.15 2.55
C ASP A 82 9.66 -3.08 2.05
N ASN A 83 10.06 -4.06 1.24
CA ASN A 83 11.40 -4.07 0.65
C ASN A 83 11.59 -2.89 -0.31
N LEU A 84 10.58 -2.57 -1.12
CA LEU A 84 10.62 -1.41 -2.02
C LEU A 84 10.67 -0.10 -1.24
N PHE A 85 9.92 0.03 -0.14
CA PHE A 85 9.97 1.20 0.74
C PHE A 85 11.39 1.43 1.27
N ASN A 86 12.03 0.38 1.79
CA ASN A 86 13.39 0.46 2.30
C ASN A 86 14.41 0.81 1.21
N CYS A 87 14.28 0.20 0.02
CA CYS A 87 15.12 0.53 -1.13
C CYS A 87 14.99 2.02 -1.53
N ILE A 88 13.76 2.52 -1.65
CA ILE A 88 13.50 3.93 -1.98
C ILE A 88 14.07 4.86 -0.90
N LYS A 89 13.92 4.51 0.37
CA LYS A 89 14.50 5.30 1.48
C LYS A 89 16.02 5.46 1.32
N ASP A 90 16.72 4.39 1.00
CA ASP A 90 18.18 4.41 0.82
C ASP A 90 18.58 5.22 -0.44
N GLU A 91 17.83 5.09 -1.53
CA GLU A 91 18.03 5.90 -2.76
C GLU A 91 17.86 7.39 -2.49
N LEU A 92 16.84 7.77 -1.72
CA LEU A 92 16.59 9.16 -1.35
C LEU A 92 17.69 9.73 -0.45
N VAL A 93 18.20 8.93 0.50
CA VAL A 93 19.37 9.33 1.31
C VAL A 93 20.59 9.59 0.43
N GLN A 94 20.85 8.71 -0.54
CA GLN A 94 21.93 8.92 -1.49
C GLN A 94 21.75 10.20 -2.31
N LEU A 95 20.55 10.44 -2.86
CA LEU A 95 20.26 11.64 -3.66
C LEU A 95 20.44 12.94 -2.87
N ILE A 96 20.04 12.96 -1.60
CA ILE A 96 20.26 14.11 -0.69
C ILE A 96 21.76 14.33 -0.45
N SER A 97 22.53 13.24 -0.34
CA SER A 97 23.99 13.31 -0.14
C SER A 97 24.73 13.82 -1.38
N GLU A 98 24.25 13.51 -2.58
CA GLU A 98 24.81 13.97 -3.86
C GLU A 98 24.56 15.47 -4.09
N ASP A 99 23.35 15.96 -3.80
CA ASP A 99 23.00 17.37 -3.92
C ASP A 99 21.88 17.77 -2.95
N ARG A 100 22.21 18.64 -2.01
CA ARG A 100 21.27 19.16 -1.00
C ARG A 100 20.11 19.94 -1.59
N ALA A 101 20.24 20.47 -2.81
CA ALA A 101 19.13 21.16 -3.49
C ALA A 101 17.94 20.22 -3.78
N ASN A 102 18.15 18.90 -3.76
CA ASN A 102 17.09 17.90 -3.92
C ASN A 102 16.33 17.58 -2.62
N GLY A 103 16.70 18.17 -1.47
CA GLY A 103 16.18 17.79 -0.16
C GLY A 103 14.65 17.80 -0.05
N GLU A 104 14.01 18.90 -0.45
CA GLU A 104 12.56 19.06 -0.40
C GLU A 104 11.85 18.01 -1.28
N PHE A 105 12.32 17.84 -2.52
CA PHE A 105 11.80 16.83 -3.45
C PHE A 105 11.95 15.40 -2.91
N CYS A 106 13.06 15.08 -2.25
CA CYS A 106 13.28 13.76 -1.68
C CYS A 106 12.36 13.49 -0.49
N ILE A 107 12.06 14.51 0.32
CA ILE A 107 11.09 14.42 1.41
C ILE A 107 9.69 14.15 0.85
N ASP A 108 9.27 14.87 -0.20
CA ASP A 108 7.97 14.63 -0.85
C ASP A 108 7.84 13.20 -1.40
N LEU A 109 8.89 12.69 -2.04
CA LEU A 109 8.92 11.30 -2.51
C LEU A 109 8.90 10.28 -1.39
N LEU A 110 9.60 10.54 -0.27
CA LEU A 110 9.56 9.67 0.90
C LEU A 110 8.14 9.59 1.48
N MET A 111 7.43 10.72 1.52
CA MET A 111 6.04 10.76 1.97
C MET A 111 5.14 9.94 1.05
N ILE A 112 5.28 10.07 -0.28
CA ILE A 112 4.54 9.23 -1.24
C ILE A 112 4.85 7.74 -1.02
N ALA A 113 6.13 7.38 -0.85
CA ALA A 113 6.51 5.99 -0.58
C ALA A 113 5.88 5.48 0.72
N LYS A 114 5.87 6.30 1.79
CA LYS A 114 5.23 5.92 3.05
C LYS A 114 3.72 5.74 2.91
N TYR A 115 3.04 6.58 2.14
CA TYR A 115 1.61 6.42 1.88
C TYR A 115 1.29 5.19 1.04
N LEU A 116 2.17 4.81 0.11
CA LEU A 116 2.04 3.54 -0.63
C LEU A 116 2.21 2.31 0.27
N GLU A 117 3.14 2.35 1.24
CA GLU A 117 3.29 1.28 2.23
C GLU A 117 2.04 1.16 3.11
N ARG A 118 1.51 2.28 3.61
CA ARG A 118 0.25 2.28 4.37
C ARG A 118 -0.95 1.75 3.58
N ILE A 119 -0.99 1.95 2.26
CA ILE A 119 -1.99 1.34 1.39
C ILE A 119 -1.82 -0.19 1.37
N GLY A 120 -0.58 -0.68 1.35
CA GLY A 120 -0.24 -2.09 1.53
C GLY A 120 -0.77 -2.65 2.85
N ASP A 121 -0.46 -1.99 3.98
CA ASP A 121 -0.94 -2.37 5.32
C ASP A 121 -2.47 -2.55 5.34
N HIS A 122 -3.21 -1.58 4.80
CA HIS A 122 -4.67 -1.66 4.76
C HIS A 122 -5.18 -2.77 3.82
N ALA A 123 -4.45 -3.09 2.75
CA ALA A 123 -4.78 -4.24 1.91
C ALA A 123 -4.55 -5.57 2.63
N VAL A 124 -3.51 -5.68 3.47
CA VAL A 124 -3.28 -6.82 4.38
C VAL A 124 -4.45 -6.98 5.34
N ASN A 125 -4.84 -5.90 6.04
CA ASN A 125 -6.00 -5.94 6.94
C ASN A 125 -7.26 -6.44 6.23
N ILE A 126 -7.52 -5.97 5.00
CA ILE A 126 -8.65 -6.44 4.20
C ILE A 126 -8.55 -7.96 3.97
N ALA A 127 -7.38 -8.47 3.59
CA ALA A 127 -7.15 -9.90 3.37
C ALA A 127 -7.33 -10.74 4.65
N GLU A 128 -6.89 -10.24 5.81
CA GLU A 128 -7.11 -10.88 7.12
C GLU A 128 -8.62 -10.97 7.44
N TRP A 129 -9.39 -9.91 7.16
CA TRP A 129 -10.84 -9.94 7.30
C TRP A 129 -11.50 -10.96 6.37
N VAL A 130 -10.96 -11.17 5.16
CA VAL A 130 -11.43 -12.25 4.27
C VAL A 130 -11.18 -13.61 4.88
N GLU A 131 -9.95 -13.88 5.36
CA GLU A 131 -9.62 -15.15 6.04
C GLU A 131 -10.52 -15.37 7.25
N TYR A 132 -10.76 -14.36 8.07
CA TYR A 132 -11.66 -14.43 9.23
C TYR A 132 -13.11 -14.72 8.82
N SER A 133 -13.61 -14.10 7.74
CA SER A 133 -14.98 -14.31 7.28
C SER A 133 -15.25 -15.80 6.94
N ILE A 134 -14.24 -16.47 6.37
CA ILE A 134 -14.28 -17.86 5.93
C ILE A 134 -14.00 -18.81 7.11
N THR A 135 -12.88 -18.63 7.81
CA THR A 135 -12.37 -19.58 8.81
C THR A 135 -12.91 -19.33 10.22
N GLY A 136 -13.33 -18.09 10.52
CA GLY A 136 -13.66 -17.65 11.86
C GLY A 136 -12.46 -17.37 12.77
N THR A 137 -11.22 -17.40 12.24
CA THR A 137 -9.99 -17.06 12.97
C THR A 137 -9.38 -15.81 12.35
N HIS A 138 -9.05 -14.81 13.17
CA HIS A 138 -8.33 -13.61 12.76
C HIS A 138 -6.88 -13.79 13.21
N ARG A 139 -5.92 -13.52 12.33
CA ARG A 139 -4.51 -13.48 12.68
C ARG A 139 -4.05 -12.05 12.90
#